data_AF-A0AAP8AXS3-F1
#
_entry.id   AF-A0AAP8AXS3-F1
#
_cell.length_a   1.000
_cell.length_b   1.000
_cell.length_c   1.000
_cell.angle_alpha   90.00
_cell.angle_beta   90.00
_cell.angle_gamma   90.00
#
_symmetry.space_group_name_H-M   'P 1'
#
loop_
_entity.id
_entity.type
_entity.pdbx_description
1 polymer ?
#
loop_
_entity_poly.entity_id
_entity_poly.type
_entity_poly.pdbx_seq_one_letter_code
_entity_poly.pdbx_strand_id
1 'polypeptide(L)'
;MPEKEGLLVFLGTKSVGEYALNILGQNVSRVTTGKKPYDILFLHEATKQDFDKKKTEFTFPGANRSYLQSSNTDVAAAAAISIAATEMKTILPKDLTPEKYNKIYLPGDGSVILPSNSG
;
A
#
# COMPACT_ATOMS: atom_id res chain seq x y z
N MET A 1 9.88 -23.93 4.80
CA MET A 1 10.19 -22.59 5.34
C MET A 1 8.98 -21.69 5.11
N PRO A 2 8.58 -20.83 6.06
CA PRO A 2 7.50 -19.87 5.81
C PRO A 2 7.82 -19.03 4.57
N GLU A 3 6.78 -18.71 3.79
CA GLU A 3 6.93 -17.87 2.59
C GLU A 3 7.47 -16.51 3.01
N LYS A 4 8.64 -16.12 2.48
CA LYS A 4 9.21 -14.80 2.75
C LYS A 4 8.33 -13.71 2.13
N GLU A 5 8.11 -12.64 2.88
CA GLU A 5 7.19 -11.57 2.49
C GLU A 5 7.87 -10.56 1.56
N GLY A 6 7.09 -9.76 0.83
CA GLY A 6 7.63 -8.57 0.16
C GLY A 6 7.50 -7.34 1.05
N LEU A 7 8.28 -6.31 0.74
CA LEU A 7 8.28 -5.02 1.41
C LEU A 7 8.12 -3.90 0.39
N LEU A 8 7.21 -2.95 0.64
CA LEU A 8 7.18 -1.68 -0.06
C LEU A 8 8.06 -0.69 0.70
N VAL A 9 8.93 0.06 0.02
CA VAL A 9 9.76 1.08 0.65
C VAL A 9 9.43 2.44 0.06
N PHE A 10 8.81 3.29 0.86
CA PHE A 10 8.43 4.64 0.44
C PHE A 10 9.56 5.63 0.75
N LEU A 11 10.12 6.23 -0.29
CA LEU A 11 11.28 7.14 -0.20
C LEU A 11 10.88 8.63 -0.13
N GLY A 12 9.62 8.96 -0.43
CA GLY A 12 9.13 10.33 -0.41
C GLY A 12 9.06 10.90 1.01
N THR A 13 9.36 12.19 1.16
CA THR A 13 9.47 12.85 2.47
C THR A 13 8.44 13.96 2.71
N LYS A 14 7.67 14.33 1.69
CA LYS A 14 6.68 15.41 1.73
C LYS A 14 5.34 14.92 1.20
N SER A 15 4.26 15.46 1.74
CA SER A 15 2.88 15.20 1.30
C SER A 15 2.52 13.72 1.19
N VAL A 16 3.07 12.87 2.05
CA VAL A 16 2.88 11.40 1.95
C VAL A 16 1.42 11.03 2.13
N GLY A 17 0.70 11.76 2.97
CA GLY A 17 -0.75 11.67 3.09
C GLY A 17 -1.47 11.88 1.75
N GLU A 18 -1.07 12.84 0.92
CA GLU A 18 -1.71 13.08 -0.38
C GLU A 18 -1.56 11.87 -1.33
N TYR A 19 -0.47 11.12 -1.16
CA TYR A 19 -0.21 9.88 -1.91
C TYR A 19 -0.76 8.62 -1.24
N ALA A 20 -1.48 8.73 -0.12
CA ALA A 20 -1.88 7.58 0.66
C ALA A 20 -2.71 6.56 -0.14
N LEU A 21 -3.63 7.02 -0.99
CA LEU A 21 -4.41 6.15 -1.87
C LEU A 21 -3.52 5.43 -2.90
N ASN A 22 -2.54 6.11 -3.48
CA ASN A 22 -1.62 5.52 -4.46
C ASN A 22 -0.74 4.44 -3.82
N ILE A 23 -0.30 4.69 -2.58
CA ILE A 23 0.47 3.74 -1.76
C ILE A 23 -0.39 2.53 -1.40
N LEU A 24 -1.63 2.75 -0.94
CA LEU A 24 -2.60 1.68 -0.65
C LEU A 24 -2.94 0.87 -1.91
N GLY A 25 -3.05 1.54 -3.05
CA GLY A 25 -3.31 0.95 -4.37
C GLY A 25 -2.32 -0.16 -4.74
N GLN A 26 -1.06 -0.04 -4.31
CA GLN A 26 -0.03 -1.07 -4.54
C GLN A 26 -0.39 -2.42 -3.90
N ASN A 27 -1.25 -2.41 -2.89
CA ASN A 27 -1.69 -3.60 -2.17
C ASN A 27 -3.02 -4.18 -2.67
N VAL A 28 -3.76 -3.49 -3.54
CA VAL A 28 -5.08 -3.95 -4.03
C VAL A 28 -4.98 -5.32 -4.68
N SER A 29 -4.01 -5.52 -5.58
CA SER A 29 -3.81 -6.81 -6.25
C SER A 29 -3.52 -7.97 -5.29
N ARG A 30 -2.87 -7.68 -4.15
CA ARG A 30 -2.60 -8.68 -3.11
C ARG A 30 -3.89 -9.05 -2.38
N VAL A 31 -4.65 -8.04 -1.98
CA VAL A 31 -5.91 -8.22 -1.28
C VAL A 31 -6.92 -9.00 -2.13
N THR A 32 -7.09 -8.63 -3.40
CA THR A 32 -8.05 -9.30 -4.29
C THR A 32 -7.65 -10.74 -4.62
N THR A 33 -6.36 -11.08 -4.54
CA THR A 33 -5.85 -12.44 -4.71
C THR A 33 -5.76 -13.24 -3.41
N GLY A 34 -6.29 -12.71 -2.30
CA GLY A 34 -6.29 -13.37 -0.99
C GLY A 34 -4.92 -13.41 -0.30
N LYS A 35 -3.92 -12.70 -0.83
CA LYS A 35 -2.60 -12.59 -0.23
C LYS A 35 -2.58 -11.48 0.83
N LYS A 36 -1.71 -11.64 1.83
CA LYS A 36 -1.44 -10.59 2.83
C LYS A 36 -0.91 -9.33 2.13
N PRO A 37 -1.35 -8.11 2.49
CA PRO A 37 -0.75 -6.86 2.01
C PRO A 37 0.74 -6.75 2.32
N TYR A 38 1.50 -6.01 1.52
CA TYR A 38 2.91 -5.70 1.77
C TYR A 38 2.98 -4.77 2.97
N ASP A 39 3.91 -5.07 3.88
CA ASP A 39 4.34 -4.10 4.87
C ASP A 39 5.01 -2.92 4.15
N ILE A 40 4.92 -1.74 4.73
CA ILE A 40 5.44 -0.51 4.15
C ILE A 40 6.49 0.09 5.07
N LEU A 41 7.73 0.15 4.59
CA LEU A 41 8.83 0.84 5.24
C LEU A 41 8.80 2.32 4.86
N PHE A 42 8.75 3.17 5.89
CA PHE A 42 9.02 4.61 5.77
C PHE A 42 10.39 4.91 6.36
N LEU A 43 11.12 5.85 5.76
CA LEU A 43 12.45 6.23 6.26
C LEU A 43 12.39 7.15 7.49
N HIS A 44 11.28 7.86 7.67
CA HIS A 44 11.11 8.83 8.75
C HIS A 44 9.79 8.62 9.52
N GLU A 45 9.83 8.88 10.83
CA GLU A 45 8.65 8.81 11.70
C GLU A 45 7.55 9.78 11.23
N ALA A 46 7.91 11.03 10.90
CA ALA A 46 6.95 12.03 10.47
C ALA A 46 6.16 11.60 9.21
N THR A 47 6.84 11.01 8.23
CA THR A 47 6.20 10.50 7.00
C THR A 47 5.29 9.31 7.28
N LYS A 48 5.71 8.43 8.20
CA LYS A 48 4.91 7.29 8.64
C LYS A 48 3.63 7.77 9.33
N GLN A 49 3.74 8.75 10.23
CA GLN A 49 2.61 9.31 10.96
C GLN A 49 1.63 10.05 10.06
N ASP A 50 2.12 10.83 9.10
CA ASP A 50 1.28 11.49 8.08
C ASP A 50 0.47 10.46 7.28
N PHE A 51 1.15 9.42 6.81
CA PHE A 51 0.49 8.30 6.13
C PHE A 51 -0.50 7.55 7.03
N ASP A 52 -0.11 7.19 8.25
CA ASP A 52 -0.95 6.45 9.20
C ASP A 52 -2.20 7.24 9.59
N LYS A 53 -2.09 8.56 9.71
CA LYS A 53 -3.25 9.44 9.91
C LYS A 53 -4.16 9.40 8.70
N LYS A 54 -3.61 9.64 7.50
CA LYS A 54 -4.41 9.73 6.28
C LYS A 54 -5.07 8.40 5.89
N LYS A 55 -4.38 7.27 6.08
CA LYS A 55 -4.89 5.97 5.65
C LYS A 55 -6.22 5.59 6.31
N THR A 56 -6.51 6.14 7.49
CA THR A 56 -7.77 5.92 8.22
C THR A 56 -8.99 6.43 7.47
N GLU A 57 -8.84 7.46 6.62
CA GLU A 57 -9.92 7.98 5.76
C GLU A 57 -10.38 6.97 4.71
N PHE A 58 -9.57 5.94 4.43
CA PHE A 58 -9.90 4.88 3.48
C PHE A 58 -10.35 3.58 4.15
N THR A 59 -10.54 3.60 5.48
CA THR A 59 -11.11 2.48 6.22
C THR A 59 -12.58 2.73 6.50
N PHE A 60 -13.40 1.68 6.49
CA PHE A 60 -14.79 1.78 6.90
C PHE A 60 -15.19 0.60 7.80
N PRO A 61 -16.06 0.83 8.81
CA PRO A 61 -16.53 -0.23 9.70
C PRO A 61 -17.23 -1.35 8.93
N GLY A 62 -16.89 -2.59 9.24
CA GLY A 62 -17.52 -3.77 8.63
C GLY A 62 -16.97 -4.16 7.26
N ALA A 63 -15.87 -3.55 6.80
CA ALA A 63 -15.16 -4.02 5.61
C ALA A 63 -14.84 -5.52 5.73
N ASN A 64 -15.42 -6.32 4.84
CA ASN A 64 -15.28 -7.76 4.83
C ASN A 64 -14.70 -8.22 3.50
N ARG A 65 -13.86 -9.26 3.53
CA ARG A 65 -13.32 -9.93 2.34
C ARG A 65 -14.42 -10.46 1.41
N SER A 66 -15.62 -10.75 1.90
CA SER A 66 -16.76 -11.10 1.03
C SER A 66 -17.14 -9.98 0.05
N TYR A 67 -16.91 -8.72 0.42
CA TYR A 67 -17.19 -7.57 -0.46
C TYR A 67 -16.22 -7.47 -1.64
N LEU A 68 -15.08 -8.18 -1.60
CA LEU A 68 -14.18 -8.29 -2.76
C LEU A 68 -14.82 -9.01 -3.95
N GLN A 69 -15.88 -9.82 -3.70
CA GLN A 69 -16.64 -10.54 -4.72
C GLN A 69 -17.95 -9.82 -5.10
N SER A 70 -18.14 -8.58 -4.65
CA SER A 70 -19.30 -7.77 -5.00
C SER A 70 -19.37 -7.57 -6.51
N SER A 71 -20.58 -7.67 -7.08
CA SER A 71 -20.84 -7.28 -8.47
C SER A 71 -20.77 -5.76 -8.68
N ASN A 72 -20.86 -4.97 -7.59
CA ASN A 72 -20.59 -3.55 -7.61
C ASN A 72 -19.08 -3.30 -7.45
N THR A 73 -18.45 -2.80 -8.49
CA THR A 73 -17.00 -2.54 -8.57
C THR A 73 -16.53 -1.51 -7.56
N ASP A 74 -17.34 -0.51 -7.24
CA ASP A 74 -16.98 0.53 -6.27
C ASP A 74 -16.92 -0.06 -4.85
N VAL A 75 -17.87 -0.94 -4.53
CA VAL A 75 -17.89 -1.69 -3.27
C VAL A 75 -16.67 -2.61 -3.18
N ALA A 76 -16.34 -3.33 -4.25
CA ALA A 76 -15.18 -4.22 -4.28
C ALA A 76 -13.86 -3.44 -4.15
N ALA A 77 -13.72 -2.32 -4.85
CA ALA A 77 -12.55 -1.45 -4.77
C ALA A 77 -12.38 -0.83 -3.38
N ALA A 78 -13.45 -0.26 -2.83
CA ALA A 78 -13.45 0.30 -1.48
C ALA A 78 -13.07 -0.75 -0.43
N ALA A 79 -13.63 -1.97 -0.54
CA ALA A 79 -13.29 -3.08 0.35
C ALA A 79 -11.80 -3.47 0.23
N ALA A 80 -11.26 -3.55 -0.99
CA ALA A 80 -9.87 -3.88 -1.21
C ALA A 80 -8.92 -2.85 -0.59
N ILE A 81 -9.22 -1.56 -0.75
CA ILE A 81 -8.44 -0.47 -0.16
C ILE A 81 -8.56 -0.47 1.38
N SER A 82 -9.76 -0.63 1.92
CA SER A 82 -10.01 -0.68 3.36
C SER A 82 -9.24 -1.84 4.01
N ILE A 83 -9.33 -3.04 3.43
CA ILE A 83 -8.58 -4.22 3.88
C ILE A 83 -7.07 -3.97 3.78
N ALA A 84 -6.58 -3.38 2.68
CA ALA A 84 -5.19 -3.02 2.56
C ALA A 84 -4.75 -2.07 3.68
N ALA A 85 -5.53 -1.02 3.98
CA ALA A 85 -5.23 -0.03 5.00
C ALA A 85 -5.25 -0.62 6.43
N THR A 86 -6.13 -1.58 6.69
CA THR A 86 -6.27 -2.24 8.00
C THR A 86 -5.23 -3.33 8.24
N GLU A 87 -4.94 -4.17 7.25
CA GLU A 87 -4.09 -5.35 7.43
C GLU A 87 -2.59 -5.09 7.19
N MET A 88 -2.23 -4.03 6.45
CA MET A 88 -0.81 -3.68 6.26
C MET A 88 -0.17 -3.23 7.57
N LYS A 89 1.15 -3.39 7.69
CA LYS A 89 1.94 -2.74 8.74
C LYS A 89 2.81 -1.65 8.16
N THR A 90 2.88 -0.53 8.87
CA THR A 90 3.85 0.52 8.61
C THR A 90 5.02 0.35 9.57
N ILE A 91 6.24 0.35 9.04
CA ILE A 91 7.47 0.06 9.81
C ILE A 91 8.52 1.13 9.55
N LEU A 92 9.49 1.23 10.46
CA LEU A 92 10.69 2.07 10.32
C LEU A 92 11.94 1.20 10.17
N PRO A 93 13.10 1.76 9.79
CA PRO A 93 14.31 0.98 9.58
C PRO A 93 14.75 0.20 10.83
N LYS A 94 14.47 0.74 12.02
CA LYS A 94 14.74 0.08 13.31
C LYS A 94 13.89 -1.18 13.56
N ASP A 95 12.73 -1.27 12.91
CA ASP A 95 11.78 -2.39 13.06
C ASP A 95 11.98 -3.44 11.95
N LEU A 96 12.95 -3.23 11.05
CA LEU A 96 13.21 -4.09 9.91
C LEU A 96 13.95 -5.36 10.35
N THR A 97 13.39 -6.52 10.03
CA THR A 97 14.07 -7.82 10.14
C THR A 97 14.41 -8.31 8.72
N PRO A 98 15.65 -8.16 8.23
CA PRO A 98 16.00 -8.43 6.83
C PRO A 98 15.63 -9.84 6.35
N GLU A 99 15.72 -10.83 7.23
CA GLU A 99 15.45 -12.25 6.92
C GLU A 99 13.97 -12.53 6.58
N LYS A 100 13.06 -11.65 7.02
CA LYS A 100 11.62 -11.76 6.78
C LYS A 100 11.24 -11.48 5.34
N TYR A 101 11.99 -10.60 4.65
CA TYR A 101 11.60 -10.09 3.33
C TYR A 101 12.46 -10.67 2.21
N ASN A 102 11.85 -11.16 1.13
CA ASN A 102 12.56 -11.65 -0.07
C ASN A 102 12.57 -10.67 -1.24
N LYS A 103 11.66 -9.70 -1.24
CA LYS A 103 11.48 -8.76 -2.34
C LYS A 103 11.26 -7.37 -1.78
N ILE A 104 11.92 -6.40 -2.38
CA ILE A 104 11.77 -4.97 -2.06
C ILE A 104 11.19 -4.30 -3.31
N TYR A 105 10.12 -3.53 -3.12
CA TYR A 105 9.45 -2.77 -4.15
C TYR A 105 9.53 -1.29 -3.81
N LEU A 106 9.93 -0.46 -4.78
CA LEU A 106 9.96 0.99 -4.66
C LEU A 106 8.78 1.57 -5.44
N PRO A 107 7.68 1.98 -4.78
CA PRO A 107 6.58 2.64 -5.45
C PRO A 107 7.02 4.02 -5.95
N GLY A 108 6.65 4.35 -7.18
CA GLY A 108 6.87 5.65 -7.80
C GLY A 108 5.57 6.23 -8.33
N ASP A 109 5.54 7.55 -8.51
CA ASP A 109 4.50 8.21 -9.28
C ASP A 109 4.77 7.95 -10.76
N GLY A 110 3.87 7.22 -11.42
CA GLY A 110 4.00 6.83 -12.81
C GLY A 110 3.84 8.03 -13.73
N SER A 111 4.84 8.92 -13.78
CA SER A 111 4.98 9.85 -14.89
C SER A 111 5.44 9.03 -16.10
N VAL A 112 4.47 8.57 -16.90
CA VAL A 112 4.78 8.11 -18.24
C VAL A 112 5.28 9.33 -19.01
N ILE A 113 6.60 9.49 -19.10
CA ILE A 113 7.19 10.33 -20.14
C ILE A 113 6.95 9.57 -21.44
N LEU A 114 5.79 9.81 -22.06
CA LEU A 114 5.61 9.46 -23.46
C LEU A 114 6.64 10.30 -24.21
N PRO A 115 7.57 9.70 -24.98
CA PRO A 115 8.43 10.48 -25.84
C PRO A 115 7.53 11.26 -26.80
N SER A 116 7.50 12.58 -26.67
CA SER A 116 6.89 13.45 -27.66
C SER A 116 7.77 13.39 -28.90
N ASN A 117 7.45 12.48 -29.82
CA ASN A 117 7.94 12.56 -31.18
C ASN A 117 7.27 13.75 -31.85
N SER A 118 7.85 14.93 -31.65
CA SER A 118 7.59 16.10 -32.50
C SER A 118 8.37 15.88 -33.79
N GLY A 119 7.67 15.38 -34.82
CA GLY A 119 8.14 15.44 -36.20
C GLY A 119 8.05 16.85 -36.77
#